data_AF-A0A7Y4VJR5-F1
#
_entry.id   AF-A0A7Y4VJR5-F1
#
_cell.length_a   1.000
_cell.length_b   1.000
_cell.length_c   1.000
_cell.angle_alpha   90.00
_cell.angle_beta   90.00
_cell.angle_gamma   90.00
#
_symmetry.space_group_name_H-M   'P 1'
#
loop_
_entity.id
_entity.type
_entity.pdbx_description
1 polymer ?
#
loop_
_entity_poly.entity_id
_entity_poly.type
_entity_poly.pdbx_seq_one_letter_code
_entity_poly.pdbx_strand_id
1 'polypeptide(L)'
;MAATPEEYKLKITEKGFKLVEPEKYKEIAKSDAIFKIYIFRKNSTILYVGLTRQRISTRLSGGFRSFKHWHESKVKKNGYSGHKFIQEFIDSDEIELLVFPLKHLNSMTNKEDYQAAEAIEAEIVYLIREKTNRWPVFQNEIHFYNLKDSKKYAKKIFSKLAINSKAHAKH
;
A
#
# COMPACT_ATOMS: atom_id res chain seq x y z
N MET A 1 10.71 -2.65 -18.28
CA MET A 1 11.47 -2.28 -17.06
C MET A 1 10.50 -2.20 -15.88
N ALA A 2 10.89 -2.54 -14.65
CA ALA A 2 10.03 -2.30 -13.49
C ALA A 2 9.87 -0.78 -13.32
N ALA A 3 8.65 -0.28 -13.19
CA ALA A 3 8.41 1.15 -13.07
C ALA A 3 9.03 1.66 -11.75
N THR A 4 9.84 2.72 -11.84
CA THR A 4 10.27 3.49 -10.66
C THR A 4 9.03 3.95 -9.89
N PRO A 5 8.98 3.76 -8.56
CA PRO A 5 7.84 4.24 -7.80
C PRO A 5 7.74 5.76 -7.85
N GLU A 6 6.52 6.26 -7.73
CA GLU A 6 6.33 7.63 -7.24
C GLU A 6 6.41 7.59 -5.72
N GLU A 7 7.26 8.43 -5.14
CA GLU A 7 7.47 8.52 -3.70
C GLU A 7 6.94 9.85 -3.18
N TYR A 8 6.20 9.79 -2.08
CA TYR A 8 5.54 10.91 -1.44
C TYR A 8 5.81 10.89 0.05
N LYS A 9 5.90 12.08 0.64
CA LYS A 9 5.80 12.25 2.09
C LYS A 9 4.43 12.78 2.45
N LEU A 10 3.85 12.21 3.50
CA LEU A 10 2.51 12.51 3.97
C LEU A 10 2.53 12.85 5.46
N LYS A 11 1.71 13.80 5.85
CA LYS A 11 1.27 13.98 7.24
C LYS A 11 -0.17 13.51 7.35
N ILE A 12 -0.49 12.78 8.41
CA ILE A 12 -1.87 12.44 8.74
C ILE A 12 -2.34 13.45 9.77
N THR A 13 -3.47 14.10 9.52
CA THR A 13 -4.10 15.01 10.48
C THR A 13 -5.53 14.56 10.77
N GLU A 14 -6.19 15.16 11.75
CA GLU A 14 -7.63 14.93 12.03
C GLU A 14 -8.57 15.15 10.84
N LYS A 15 -8.10 15.84 9.79
CA LYS A 15 -8.86 16.15 8.58
C LYS A 15 -8.54 15.20 7.42
N GLY A 16 -7.47 14.42 7.50
CA GLY A 16 -7.05 13.50 6.45
C GLY A 16 -5.56 13.46 6.20
N PHE A 17 -5.18 12.85 5.07
CA PHE A 17 -3.81 12.83 4.57
C PHE A 17 -3.48 14.14 3.87
N LYS A 18 -2.31 14.72 4.18
CA LYS A 18 -1.75 15.89 3.50
C LYS A 18 -0.39 15.54 2.91
N LEU A 19 -0.18 15.89 1.65
CA LEU A 19 1.15 15.85 1.03
C LEU A 19 2.02 16.94 1.63
N VAL A 20 3.26 16.60 1.95
CA VAL A 20 4.27 17.58 2.37
C VAL A 20 4.66 18.47 1.19
N GLU A 21 4.73 17.89 -0.01
CA GLU A 21 5.10 18.54 -1.27
C GLU A 21 4.01 18.28 -2.32
N PRO A 22 2.85 18.97 -2.25
CA PRO A 22 1.69 18.69 -3.10
C PRO A 22 1.95 18.89 -4.59
N GLU A 23 2.86 19.78 -4.96
CA GLU A 23 3.31 20.02 -6.34
C GLU A 23 4.03 18.81 -6.95
N LYS A 24 4.58 17.92 -6.12
CA LYS A 24 5.19 16.66 -6.57
C LYS A 24 4.16 15.58 -6.87
N TYR A 25 2.86 15.82 -6.71
CA TYR A 25 1.81 14.84 -7.02
C TYR A 25 1.73 14.55 -8.52
N LYS A 26 2.19 13.36 -8.90
CA LYS A 26 2.42 12.95 -10.29
C LYS A 26 1.25 12.14 -10.87
N GLU A 27 1.37 11.83 -12.16
CA GLU A 27 0.31 11.25 -12.99
C GLU A 27 -0.10 9.84 -12.59
N ILE A 28 0.81 8.96 -12.13
CA ILE A 28 0.42 7.60 -11.74
C ILE A 28 -0.53 7.66 -10.54
N ALA A 29 -0.23 8.49 -9.55
CA ALA A 29 -1.10 8.68 -8.40
C ALA A 29 -2.46 9.29 -8.76
N LYS A 30 -2.55 10.09 -9.83
CA LYS A 30 -3.80 10.68 -10.34
C LYS A 30 -4.62 9.76 -11.23
N SER A 31 -4.04 8.69 -11.76
CA SER A 31 -4.73 7.80 -12.70
C SER A 31 -5.76 6.89 -12.00
N ASP A 32 -6.93 6.74 -12.60
CA ASP A 32 -7.94 5.73 -12.26
C ASP A 32 -8.02 4.57 -13.27
N ALA A 33 -7.25 4.66 -14.36
CA ALA A 33 -7.24 3.68 -15.44
C ALA A 33 -6.40 2.43 -15.11
N ILE A 34 -5.40 2.55 -14.23
CA ILE A 34 -4.44 1.48 -13.94
C ILE A 34 -4.51 1.00 -12.48
N PHE A 35 -4.23 -0.29 -12.28
CA PHE A 35 -3.94 -0.82 -10.96
C PHE A 35 -2.63 -0.25 -10.41
N LYS A 36 -2.60 -0.04 -9.09
CA LYS A 36 -1.47 0.49 -8.35
C LYS A 36 -1.29 -0.31 -7.07
N ILE A 37 -0.07 -0.73 -6.81
CA ILE A 37 0.36 -1.10 -5.46
C ILE A 37 0.81 0.17 -4.77
N TYR A 38 0.28 0.44 -3.58
CA TYR A 38 0.75 1.52 -2.73
C TYR A 38 1.25 0.96 -1.40
N ILE A 39 2.37 1.49 -0.93
CA ILE A 39 3.07 1.00 0.26
C ILE A 39 3.34 2.17 1.18
N PHE A 40 2.84 2.05 2.41
CA PHE A 40 3.19 2.97 3.49
C PHE A 40 4.43 2.47 4.22
N ARG A 41 5.38 3.36 4.46
CA ARG A 41 6.57 3.06 5.27
C ARG A 41 6.94 4.22 6.20
N LYS A 42 7.66 3.90 7.27
CA LYS A 42 8.28 4.85 8.20
C LYS A 42 9.64 4.30 8.63
N ASN A 43 10.73 5.05 8.40
CA ASN A 43 12.09 4.69 8.83
C ASN A 43 12.43 3.22 8.50
N SER A 44 12.28 2.83 7.23
CA SER A 44 12.46 1.45 6.71
C SER A 44 11.47 0.38 7.19
N THR A 45 10.56 0.69 8.10
CA THR A 45 9.49 -0.22 8.53
C THR A 45 8.30 -0.11 7.58
N ILE A 46 7.88 -1.23 6.99
CA ILE A 46 6.69 -1.27 6.15
C ILE A 46 5.45 -1.32 7.05
N LEU A 47 4.57 -0.34 6.89
CA LEU A 47 3.36 -0.21 7.69
C LEU A 47 2.20 -0.97 7.06
N TYR A 48 2.02 -0.82 5.75
CA TYR A 48 0.89 -1.37 5.02
C TYR A 48 1.20 -1.50 3.53
N VAL A 49 0.73 -2.58 2.92
CA VAL A 49 0.72 -2.76 1.46
C VAL A 49 -0.74 -2.82 1.04
N GLY A 50 -1.08 -2.06 0.00
CA GLY A 50 -2.43 -2.03 -0.53
C GLY A 50 -2.49 -2.00 -2.05
N LEU A 51 -3.61 -2.48 -2.56
CA LEU A 51 -3.99 -2.41 -3.96
C LEU A 51 -5.10 -1.36 -4.20
N THR A 52 -5.02 -0.62 -5.30
CA THR A 52 -6.14 0.21 -5.77
C THR A 52 -6.10 0.45 -7.28
N ARG A 53 -7.29 0.59 -7.89
CA ARG A 53 -7.44 1.22 -9.21
C ARG A 53 -7.74 2.70 -9.13
N GLN A 54 -8.30 3.16 -8.03
CA GLN A 54 -8.68 4.57 -7.85
C GLN A 54 -7.44 5.45 -7.84
N ARG A 55 -7.66 6.76 -8.03
CA ARG A 55 -6.67 7.78 -7.68
C ARG A 55 -6.24 7.57 -6.23
N ILE A 56 -4.96 7.78 -5.95
CA ILE A 56 -4.41 7.60 -4.60
C ILE A 56 -5.13 8.50 -3.61
N SER A 57 -5.34 9.77 -3.94
CA SER A 57 -6.14 10.70 -3.13
C SER A 57 -7.52 10.15 -2.79
N THR A 58 -8.28 9.66 -3.77
CA THR A 58 -9.60 9.06 -3.56
C THR A 58 -9.53 7.85 -2.63
N ARG A 59 -8.55 6.96 -2.82
CA ARG A 59 -8.35 5.78 -1.98
C ARG A 59 -8.04 6.17 -0.54
N LEU A 60 -7.12 7.11 -0.33
CA LEU A 60 -6.72 7.59 0.99
C LEU A 60 -7.88 8.32 1.70
N SER A 61 -8.60 9.19 1.00
CA SER A 61 -9.79 9.85 1.55
C SER A 61 -10.90 8.86 1.90
N GLY A 62 -11.12 7.84 1.06
CA GLY A 62 -12.04 6.75 1.36
C GLY A 62 -11.65 6.02 2.64
N GLY A 63 -10.36 5.70 2.77
CA GLY A 63 -9.83 5.06 3.97
C GLY A 63 -9.97 5.89 5.24
N PHE A 64 -9.68 7.19 5.14
CA PHE A 64 -9.82 8.12 6.25
C PHE A 64 -11.28 8.27 6.71
N ARG A 65 -12.25 8.36 5.77
CA ARG A 65 -13.68 8.41 6.10
C ARG A 65 -14.14 7.15 6.83
N SER A 66 -13.71 5.98 6.39
CA SER A 66 -14.03 4.72 7.06
C SER A 66 -13.45 4.65 8.47
N PHE A 67 -12.20 5.10 8.65
CA PHE A 67 -11.59 5.24 9.97
C PHE A 67 -12.40 6.16 10.88
N LYS A 68 -12.70 7.38 10.42
CA LYS A 68 -13.47 8.37 11.18
C LYS A 68 -14.84 7.83 11.59
N HIS A 69 -15.57 7.23 10.65
CA HIS A 69 -16.85 6.61 10.95
C HIS A 69 -16.74 5.54 12.03
N TRP A 70 -15.77 4.62 11.93
CA TRP A 70 -15.57 3.61 12.98
C TRP A 70 -15.19 4.24 14.31
N HIS A 71 -14.36 5.28 14.31
CA HIS A 71 -13.94 5.95 15.54
C HIS A 71 -15.13 6.62 16.26
N GLU A 72 -16.05 7.22 15.51
CA GLU A 72 -17.25 7.91 15.99
C GLU A 72 -18.38 6.94 16.38
N SER A 73 -18.69 5.95 15.54
CA SER A 73 -19.87 5.08 15.71
C SER A 73 -19.58 3.75 16.38
N LYS A 74 -18.30 3.33 16.42
CA LYS A 74 -17.86 1.96 16.76
C LYS A 74 -18.47 0.85 15.90
N VAL A 75 -19.17 1.20 14.82
CA VAL A 75 -19.75 0.27 13.86
C VAL A 75 -18.81 0.15 12.66
N LYS A 76 -18.49 -1.09 12.27
CA LYS A 76 -17.74 -1.34 11.04
C LYS A 76 -18.63 -1.05 9.84
N LYS A 77 -18.22 -0.11 8.99
CA LYS A 77 -18.85 0.10 7.68
C LYS A 77 -18.07 -0.70 6.63
N ASN A 78 -18.77 -1.66 5.99
CA ASN A 78 -18.35 -2.48 4.84
C ASN A 78 -16.84 -2.73 4.70
N GLY A 79 -16.36 -3.89 5.18
CA GLY A 79 -15.10 -4.52 4.75
C GLY A 79 -13.79 -3.79 5.04
N TYR A 80 -13.81 -2.63 5.71
CA TYR A 80 -12.61 -1.79 5.80
C TYR A 80 -11.92 -1.83 7.16
N SER A 81 -10.74 -2.48 7.23
CA SER A 81 -9.91 -2.56 8.44
C SER A 81 -8.46 -2.08 8.26
N GLY A 82 -8.03 -1.78 7.04
CA GLY A 82 -6.61 -1.61 6.69
C GLY A 82 -5.92 -0.31 7.09
N HIS A 83 -6.58 0.62 7.79
CA HIS A 83 -6.00 1.92 8.13
C HIS A 83 -5.93 2.17 9.64
N LYS A 84 -5.78 1.09 10.44
CA LYS A 84 -5.49 1.22 11.88
C LYS A 84 -4.28 2.12 12.15
N PHE A 85 -3.32 2.15 11.23
CA PHE A 85 -2.17 3.05 11.29
C PHE A 85 -2.56 4.54 11.31
N ILE A 86 -3.72 4.96 10.79
CA ILE A 86 -4.15 6.37 10.87
C ILE A 86 -4.15 6.83 12.32
N GLN A 87 -4.68 6.01 13.24
CA GLN A 87 -4.75 6.36 14.65
C GLN A 87 -3.37 6.54 15.27
N GLU A 88 -2.42 5.68 14.90
CA GLU A 88 -1.05 5.67 15.43
C GLU A 88 -0.21 6.87 14.93
N PHE A 89 -0.54 7.40 13.75
CA PHE A 89 0.25 8.44 13.08
C PHE A 89 -0.48 9.77 12.92
N ILE A 90 -1.66 9.94 13.52
CA ILE A 90 -2.38 11.21 13.49
C ILE A 90 -1.58 12.26 14.25
N ASP A 91 -1.34 13.40 13.59
CA ASP A 91 -0.52 14.50 14.10
C ASP A 91 0.90 14.09 14.56
N SER A 92 1.38 12.95 14.02
CA SER A 92 2.74 12.44 14.20
C SER A 92 3.67 12.93 13.08
N ASP A 93 4.90 12.41 13.07
CA ASP A 93 5.88 12.67 12.02
C ASP A 93 5.40 12.18 10.64
N GLU A 94 6.07 12.71 9.60
CA GLU A 94 5.83 12.33 8.22
C GLU A 94 6.00 10.82 7.98
N ILE A 95 5.07 10.24 7.23
CA ILE A 95 5.16 8.88 6.70
C ILE A 95 5.39 8.94 5.21
N GLU A 96 5.97 7.88 4.66
CA GLU A 96 6.26 7.78 3.24
C GLU A 96 5.23 6.90 2.55
N LEU A 97 4.85 7.29 1.33
CA LEU A 97 3.98 6.54 0.45
C LEU A 97 4.69 6.29 -0.87
N LEU A 98 4.85 5.02 -1.22
CA LEU A 98 5.40 4.59 -2.50
C LEU A 98 4.26 4.06 -3.36
N VAL A 99 4.19 4.48 -4.62
CA VAL A 99 3.13 4.09 -5.56
C VAL A 99 3.75 3.46 -6.80
N PHE A 100 3.44 2.19 -7.03
CA PHE A 100 3.93 1.39 -8.15
C PHE A 100 2.79 1.11 -9.14
N PRO A 101 2.89 1.55 -10.41
CA PRO A 101 1.89 1.24 -11.41
C PRO A 101 2.01 -0.20 -11.92
N LEU A 102 0.90 -0.92 -11.99
CA LEU A 102 0.81 -2.24 -12.64
C LEU A 102 0.31 -2.06 -14.08
N LYS A 103 1.07 -1.37 -14.93
CA LYS A 103 0.65 -1.01 -16.31
C LYS A 103 0.29 -2.20 -17.22
N HIS A 104 0.74 -3.41 -16.86
CA HIS A 104 0.46 -4.65 -17.59
C HIS A 104 -0.92 -5.23 -17.26
N LEU A 105 -1.58 -4.73 -16.21
CA LEU A 105 -2.94 -5.07 -15.81
C LEU A 105 -3.80 -3.85 -16.09
N ASN A 106 -4.29 -3.73 -17.32
CA ASN A 106 -5.04 -2.55 -17.76
C ASN A 106 -6.45 -2.90 -18.27
N SER A 107 -6.86 -4.17 -18.22
CA SER A 107 -8.23 -4.53 -18.55
C SER A 107 -9.18 -3.98 -17.50
N MET A 108 -10.16 -3.19 -17.91
CA MET A 108 -11.12 -2.53 -17.01
C MET A 108 -12.18 -3.48 -16.46
N THR A 109 -12.37 -4.63 -17.11
CA THR A 109 -13.49 -5.54 -16.83
C THR A 109 -13.05 -6.97 -16.53
N ASN A 110 -11.75 -7.29 -16.66
CA ASN A 110 -11.28 -8.65 -16.42
C ASN A 110 -11.05 -8.92 -14.93
N LYS A 111 -11.80 -9.89 -14.38
CA LYS A 111 -11.62 -10.43 -13.03
C LYS A 111 -10.19 -10.96 -12.82
N GLU A 112 -9.58 -11.52 -13.85
CA GLU A 112 -8.23 -12.08 -13.80
C GLU A 112 -7.18 -11.01 -13.51
N ASP A 113 -7.31 -9.80 -14.07
CA ASP A 113 -6.38 -8.70 -13.78
C ASP A 113 -6.46 -8.26 -12.32
N TYR A 114 -7.66 -8.26 -11.74
CA TYR A 114 -7.85 -7.97 -10.33
C TYR A 114 -7.17 -9.03 -9.46
N GLN A 115 -7.42 -10.31 -9.75
CA GLN A 115 -6.79 -11.44 -9.04
C GLN A 115 -5.27 -11.44 -9.21
N ALA A 116 -4.76 -11.09 -10.39
CA ALA A 116 -3.34 -10.92 -10.64
C ALA A 116 -2.74 -9.80 -9.79
N ALA A 117 -3.44 -8.67 -9.65
CA ALA A 117 -3.00 -7.57 -8.82
C ALA A 117 -3.01 -7.93 -7.32
N GLU A 118 -4.04 -8.64 -6.85
CA GLU A 118 -4.11 -9.17 -5.48
C GLU A 118 -3.01 -10.20 -5.20
N ALA A 119 -2.73 -11.09 -6.16
CA ALA A 119 -1.63 -12.04 -6.04
C ALA A 119 -0.28 -11.32 -5.95
N ILE A 120 -0.08 -10.23 -6.70
CA ILE A 120 1.13 -9.41 -6.61
C ILE A 120 1.23 -8.75 -5.22
N GLU A 121 0.14 -8.19 -4.68
CA GLU A 121 0.08 -7.64 -3.33
C GLU A 121 0.49 -8.69 -2.28
N ALA A 122 -0.13 -9.87 -2.32
CA ALA A 122 0.13 -10.95 -1.38
C ALA A 122 1.59 -11.45 -1.45
N GLU A 123 2.14 -11.59 -2.66
CA GLU A 123 3.54 -11.96 -2.86
C GLU A 123 4.52 -10.89 -2.32
N ILE A 124 4.19 -9.60 -2.44
CA ILE A 124 5.01 -8.52 -1.84
C ILE A 124 5.01 -8.64 -0.32
N VAL A 125 3.83 -8.84 0.28
CA VAL A 125 3.69 -9.02 1.74
C VAL A 125 4.45 -10.26 2.20
N TYR A 126 4.37 -11.35 1.46
CA TYR A 126 5.13 -12.57 1.73
C TYR A 126 6.65 -12.32 1.66
N LEU A 127 7.15 -11.61 0.63
CA LEU A 127 8.57 -11.28 0.51
C LEU A 127 9.05 -10.39 1.67
N ILE A 128 8.23 -9.43 2.13
CA ILE A 128 8.54 -8.63 3.33
C ILE A 128 8.70 -9.56 4.54
N ARG A 129 7.76 -10.48 4.75
CA ARG A 129 7.83 -11.47 5.84
C ARG A 129 9.07 -12.34 5.73
N GLU A 130 9.34 -12.89 4.55
CA GLU A 130 10.49 -13.76 4.29
C GLU A 130 11.83 -13.05 4.59
N LYS A 131 11.97 -11.78 4.18
CA LYS A 131 13.26 -11.06 4.30
C LYS A 131 13.47 -10.33 5.61
N THR A 132 12.40 -9.95 6.29
CA THR A 132 12.48 -9.17 7.54
C THR A 132 12.09 -9.98 8.78
N ASN A 133 11.54 -11.18 8.58
CA ASN A 133 10.87 -11.96 9.62
C ASN A 133 9.78 -11.14 10.35
N ARG A 134 9.13 -10.21 9.65
CA ARG A 134 8.02 -9.37 10.16
C ARG A 134 6.98 -9.18 9.07
N TRP A 135 5.71 -9.20 9.46
CA TRP A 135 4.64 -8.74 8.58
C TRP A 135 4.63 -7.21 8.52
N PRO A 136 4.05 -6.58 7.47
CA PRO A 136 3.70 -5.16 7.55
C PRO A 136 2.83 -4.91 8.78
N VAL A 137 3.17 -3.88 9.55
CA VAL A 137 2.68 -3.68 10.93
C VAL A 137 1.15 -3.71 11.03
N PHE A 138 0.46 -3.17 10.03
CA PHE A 138 -0.99 -3.01 10.03
C PHE A 138 -1.69 -3.81 8.93
N GLN A 139 -1.03 -4.82 8.34
CA GLN A 139 -1.70 -5.70 7.39
C GLN A 139 -2.76 -6.54 8.11
N ASN A 140 -4.01 -6.51 7.62
CA ASN A 140 -5.10 -7.30 8.20
C ASN A 140 -5.67 -8.35 7.23
N GLU A 141 -5.58 -8.12 5.92
CA GLU A 141 -6.16 -8.97 4.90
C GLU A 141 -5.27 -8.97 3.67
N ILE A 142 -5.11 -10.13 3.06
CA ILE A 142 -4.42 -10.36 1.79
C ILE A 142 -5.13 -11.53 1.08
N HIS A 143 -5.31 -11.42 -0.22
CA HIS A 143 -5.91 -12.47 -1.04
C HIS A 143 -4.83 -13.21 -1.85
N PHE A 144 -4.76 -14.53 -1.68
CA PHE A 144 -3.78 -15.36 -2.37
C PHE A 144 -4.39 -16.00 -3.62
N TYR A 145 -3.69 -15.86 -4.76
CA TYR A 145 -3.98 -16.61 -5.98
C TYR A 145 -2.69 -17.20 -6.53
N ASN A 146 -2.74 -18.46 -6.97
CA ASN A 146 -1.59 -19.18 -7.52
C ASN A 146 -1.35 -18.82 -9.00
N LEU A 147 -0.88 -17.60 -9.25
CA LEU A 147 -0.64 -17.07 -10.59
C LEU A 147 0.86 -16.99 -10.87
N LYS A 148 1.31 -17.62 -11.97
CA LYS A 148 2.75 -17.84 -12.25
C LYS A 148 3.59 -16.56 -12.31
N ASP A 149 3.01 -15.45 -12.78
CA ASP A 149 3.75 -14.20 -13.00
C ASP A 149 3.73 -13.24 -11.81
N SER A 150 2.85 -13.43 -10.82
CA SER A 150 2.70 -12.49 -9.68
C SER A 150 4.03 -12.33 -8.92
N LYS A 151 4.70 -13.45 -8.63
CA LYS A 151 6.00 -13.51 -7.96
C LYS A 151 7.09 -12.73 -8.69
N LYS A 152 7.10 -12.74 -10.03
CA LYS A 152 8.08 -12.00 -10.84
C LYS A 152 7.90 -10.50 -10.67
N TYR A 153 6.67 -10.01 -10.66
CA TYR A 153 6.37 -8.59 -10.45
C TYR A 153 6.59 -8.17 -8.99
N ALA A 154 6.17 -9.00 -8.04
CA ALA A 154 6.40 -8.76 -6.62
C ALA A 154 7.88 -8.61 -6.29
N LYS A 155 8.76 -9.50 -6.79
CA LYS A 155 10.22 -9.39 -6.62
C LYS A 155 10.78 -8.08 -7.17
N LYS A 156 10.26 -7.60 -8.30
CA LYS A 156 10.68 -6.32 -8.90
C LYS A 156 10.28 -5.11 -8.06
N ILE A 157 9.09 -5.14 -7.47
CA ILE A 157 8.64 -4.07 -6.56
C ILE A 157 9.45 -4.15 -5.27
N PHE A 158 9.60 -5.34 -4.70
CA PHE A 158 10.32 -5.58 -3.46
C PHE A 158 11.77 -5.10 -3.52
N SER A 159 12.49 -5.32 -4.64
CA SER A 159 13.86 -4.86 -4.80
C SER A 159 14.04 -3.34 -4.77
N LYS A 160 12.95 -2.58 -4.91
CA LYS A 160 12.94 -1.10 -4.83
C LYS A 160 12.58 -0.56 -3.44
N LEU A 161 12.21 -1.41 -2.48
CA LEU A 161 11.75 -0.95 -1.17
C LEU A 161 12.89 -0.55 -0.21
N ALA A 162 14.15 -0.79 -0.58
CA ALA A 162 15.34 -0.47 0.25
C ALA A 162 15.16 -0.88 1.73
N ILE A 163 14.78 -2.14 1.95
CA ILE A 163 14.53 -2.69 3.28
C ILE A 163 15.82 -3.35 3.80
N ASN A 164 16.26 -2.96 5.00
CA ASN A 164 17.43 -3.55 5.65
C ASN A 164 17.12 -4.97 6.12
N SER A 165 17.82 -5.96 5.55
CA SER A 165 17.76 -7.36 5.94
C SER A 165 18.67 -7.67 7.13
N LYS A 166 18.38 -7.16 8.34
CA LYS A 166 19.07 -7.65 9.56
C LYS A 166 18.18 -7.68 10.81
N ALA A 167 17.88 -8.88 11.26
CA ALA A 167 18.00 -9.31 12.66
C ALA A 167 17.90 -10.86 12.73
N HIS A 168 18.94 -11.56 12.27
CA HIS A 168 19.20 -12.92 12.73
C HIS A 168 20.01 -12.80 14.03
N ALA A 169 19.31 -12.60 15.15
CA ALA A 169 19.82 -13.07 16.43
C ALA A 169 19.42 -14.54 16.48
N LYS A 170 20.43 -15.42 16.51
CA LYS A 170 20.26 -16.85 16.76
C LYS A 170 19.50 -17.03 18.09
N HIS A 171 18.50 -17.88 18.09
CA HIS A 171 18.10 -18.65 19.27
C HIS A 171 18.29 -20.12 18.91
#